data_AF-A0A2N3W7R9-F1
#
_entry.id   AF-A0A2N3W7R9-F1
#
_cell.length_a   1.000
_cell.length_b   1.000
_cell.length_c   1.000
_cell.angle_alpha   90.00
_cell.angle_beta   90.00
_cell.angle_gamma   90.00
#
_symmetry.space_group_name_H-M   'P 1'
#
loop_
_entity.id
_entity.type
_entity.pdbx_description
1 polymer ?
#
loop_
_entity_poly.entity_id
_entity_poly.type
_entity_poly.pdbx_seq_one_letter_code
_entity_poly.pdbx_strand_id
1 'polypeptide(L)'
;MSWYVLVEKVQYGETSLSSKIPVEGGREAAITRAEEVARSSTPAMHLTGTPVGRMVFQTSPTSWFVELTKSYWSKGDKGPTTAVEHLTIRAAELVHFQELIPAQPPQKRRFGK
;
A
#
# COMPACT_ATOMS: atom_id res chain seq x y z
N MET A 1 9.21 3.40 -20.65
CA MET A 1 9.37 3.72 -19.21
C MET A 1 8.02 3.48 -18.55
N SER A 2 7.94 2.52 -17.63
CA SER A 2 6.67 2.13 -17.00
C SER A 2 6.53 2.86 -15.67
N TRP A 3 5.39 3.52 -15.47
CA TRP A 3 5.10 4.23 -14.23
C TRP A 3 4.09 3.46 -13.39
N TYR A 4 4.22 3.59 -12.09
CA TYR A 4 3.35 2.92 -11.12
C TYR A 4 2.93 3.88 -10.03
N VAL A 5 1.75 3.63 -9.47
CA VAL A 5 1.40 4.09 -8.12
C VAL A 5 1.70 2.96 -7.14
N LEU A 6 2.59 3.23 -6.19
CA LEU A 6 2.92 2.35 -5.09
C LEU A 6 2.11 2.76 -3.86
N VAL A 7 1.42 1.82 -3.23
CA VAL A 7 0.66 2.05 -2.00
C VAL A 7 1.27 1.23 -0.88
N GLU A 8 1.92 1.90 0.05
CA GLU A 8 2.61 1.32 1.20
C GLU A 8 1.75 1.50 2.46
N LYS A 9 1.64 0.45 3.26
CA LYS A 9 1.00 0.48 4.57
C LYS A 9 2.06 0.45 5.65
N VAL A 10 1.91 1.31 6.66
CA VAL A 10 2.74 1.26 7.87
C VAL A 10 1.95 0.57 8.98
N GLN A 11 2.43 -0.57 9.44
CA GLN A 11 1.82 -1.33 10.52
C GLN A 11 2.91 -1.79 11.49
N TYR A 12 2.76 -1.48 12.78
CA TYR A 12 3.72 -1.84 13.84
C TYR A 12 5.18 -1.41 13.56
N GLY A 13 5.36 -0.28 12.86
CA GLY A 13 6.70 0.23 12.49
C GLY A 13 7.29 -0.43 11.24
N GLU A 14 6.63 -1.42 10.66
CA GLU A 14 7.01 -2.03 9.39
C GLU A 14 6.22 -1.43 8.23
N THR A 15 6.91 -1.21 7.12
CA THR A 15 6.30 -0.74 5.87
C THR A 15 6.17 -1.92 4.92
N SER A 16 4.95 -2.14 4.40
CA SER A 16 4.68 -3.19 3.41
C SER A 16 4.04 -2.59 2.15
N LEU A 17 4.46 -3.07 0.98
CA LEU A 17 3.84 -2.69 -0.30
C LEU A 17 2.50 -3.43 -0.45
N SER A 18 1.42 -2.71 -0.20
CA SER A 18 0.06 -3.26 -0.23
C SER A 18 -0.54 -3.34 -1.63
N SER A 19 -0.16 -2.42 -2.52
CA SER A 19 -0.62 -2.40 -3.90
C SER A 19 0.41 -1.75 -4.83
N LYS A 20 0.44 -2.23 -6.07
CA LYS A 20 1.25 -1.71 -7.18
C LYS A 20 0.35 -1.55 -8.40
N ILE A 21 0.04 -0.32 -8.77
CA ILE A 21 -0.93 0.01 -9.81
C ILE A 21 -0.16 0.50 -11.04
N PRO A 22 -0.18 -0.21 -12.19
CA PRO A 22 0.43 0.30 -13.42
C PRO A 22 -0.32 1.53 -13.93
N VAL A 23 0.42 2.50 -14.48
CA VAL A 23 -0.15 3.72 -15.05
C VAL A 23 0.39 3.93 -16.46
N GLU A 24 -0.55 4.07 -17.40
CA GLU A 24 -0.28 4.52 -18.77
C GLU A 24 -0.21 6.04 -18.83
N GLY A 25 0.57 6.59 -19.76
CA GLY A 25 0.66 8.05 -19.97
C GLY A 25 1.78 8.76 -19.21
N GLY A 26 2.74 8.02 -18.65
CA GLY A 26 3.99 8.59 -18.13
C GLY A 26 3.88 9.24 -16.73
N ARG A 27 4.80 10.16 -16.45
CA ARG A 27 5.01 10.73 -15.11
C ARG A 27 3.81 11.53 -14.63
N GLU A 28 3.30 12.44 -15.44
CA GLU A 28 2.21 13.35 -15.09
C GLU A 28 0.93 12.57 -14.83
N ALA A 29 0.65 11.54 -15.63
CA ALA A 29 -0.47 10.64 -15.40
C ALA A 29 -0.32 9.87 -14.08
N ALA A 30 0.90 9.40 -13.76
CA ALA A 30 1.17 8.69 -12.51
C ALA A 30 1.04 9.59 -11.28
N ILE A 31 1.45 10.86 -11.37
CA ILE A 31 1.28 11.87 -10.30
C ILE A 31 -0.21 12.12 -10.06
N THR A 32 -0.97 12.42 -11.12
CA THR A 32 -2.43 12.61 -11.03
C THR A 32 -3.11 11.39 -10.42
N ARG A 33 -2.73 10.20 -10.90
CA ARG A 33 -3.30 8.96 -10.37
C ARG A 33 -2.94 8.71 -8.91
N ALA A 34 -1.72 9.01 -8.49
CA ALA A 34 -1.30 8.90 -7.10
C ALA A 34 -2.09 9.85 -6.19
N GLU A 35 -2.34 11.09 -6.65
CA GLU A 35 -3.18 12.05 -5.93
C GLU A 35 -4.63 11.55 -5.80
N GLU A 36 -5.22 11.02 -6.88
CA GLU A 36 -6.56 10.42 -6.84
C GLU A 36 -6.62 9.26 -5.84
N VAL A 37 -5.63 8.37 -5.84
CA VAL A 37 -5.54 7.24 -4.91
C VAL A 37 -5.42 7.77 -3.48
N ALA A 38 -4.61 8.80 -3.23
CA ALA A 38 -4.49 9.41 -1.91
C ALA A 38 -5.80 10.00 -1.40
N ARG A 39 -6.54 10.69 -2.28
CA ARG A 39 -7.83 11.29 -1.95
C ARG A 39 -8.97 10.28 -1.81
N SER A 40 -8.87 9.08 -2.37
CA SER A 40 -9.92 8.05 -2.36
C SER A 40 -9.66 6.87 -1.42
N SER A 41 -8.44 6.71 -0.91
CA SER A 41 -8.04 5.57 -0.06
C SER A 41 -8.90 5.41 1.19
N THR A 42 -9.47 4.24 1.43
CA THR A 42 -10.30 3.94 2.62
C THR A 42 -9.55 3.06 3.62
N PRO A 43 -9.91 3.10 4.92
CA PRO A 43 -9.37 2.17 5.90
C PRO A 43 -9.56 0.72 5.46
N ALA A 44 -8.65 -0.18 5.85
CA ALA A 44 -8.70 -1.57 5.42
C ALA A 44 -9.99 -2.28 5.86
N MET A 45 -10.61 -3.00 4.93
CA MET A 45 -11.94 -3.62 5.09
C MET A 45 -12.02 -4.66 6.22
N HIS A 46 -10.90 -5.27 6.60
CA HIS A 46 -10.82 -6.31 7.64
C HIS A 46 -10.96 -5.75 9.06
N LEU A 47 -10.94 -4.43 9.20
CA LEU A 47 -11.08 -3.77 10.48
C LEU A 47 -12.52 -3.30 10.63
N THR A 48 -13.24 -3.91 11.56
CA THR A 48 -14.60 -3.48 11.94
C THR A 48 -14.58 -2.01 12.36
N GLY A 49 -15.49 -1.20 11.82
CA GLY A 49 -15.61 0.22 12.19
C GLY A 49 -16.16 1.09 11.07
N THR A 50 -16.59 2.30 11.43
CA THR A 50 -17.03 3.33 10.49
C THR A 50 -15.86 4.25 10.18
N PRO A 51 -15.51 4.51 8.90
CA PRO A 51 -14.57 5.54 8.54
C PRO A 51 -15.05 6.90 9.06
N VAL A 52 -14.20 7.63 9.79
CA VAL A 52 -14.55 8.91 10.41
C VAL A 52 -13.75 10.06 9.80
N GLY A 53 -12.54 9.80 9.32
CA GLY A 53 -11.68 10.88 8.82
C GLY A 53 -10.61 10.40 7.85
N ARG A 54 -10.11 11.36 7.06
CA ARG A 54 -8.96 11.21 6.18
C ARG A 54 -8.18 12.52 6.18
N MET A 55 -6.88 12.44 6.36
CA MET A 55 -5.96 13.55 6.11
C MET A 55 -4.98 13.15 5.02
N VAL A 56 -4.74 14.04 4.07
CA VAL A 56 -3.82 13.82 2.95
C VAL A 56 -2.78 14.93 2.96
N PHE A 57 -1.52 14.54 3.09
CA PHE A 57 -0.38 15.44 3.08
C PHE A 57 0.45 15.14 1.84
N GLN A 58 0.67 16.14 1.01
CA GLN A 58 1.68 16.01 -0.05
C GLN A 58 3.06 16.17 0.59
N THR A 59 3.86 15.10 0.58
CA THR A 59 5.20 15.10 1.21
C THR A 59 6.31 15.34 0.20
N SER A 60 6.03 15.15 -1.09
CA SER A 60 6.88 15.58 -2.21
C SER A 60 6.04 15.71 -3.49
N PRO A 61 6.59 16.20 -4.61
CA PRO A 61 5.86 16.27 -5.88
C PRO A 61 5.31 14.93 -6.38
N THR A 62 5.83 13.79 -5.90
CA THR A 62 5.41 12.45 -6.32
C THR A 62 4.98 11.56 -5.15
N SER A 63 4.83 12.11 -3.93
CA SER A 63 4.52 11.32 -2.74
C SER A 63 3.48 12.01 -1.85
N TRP A 64 2.57 11.20 -1.32
CA TRP A 64 1.54 11.59 -0.37
C TRP A 64 1.56 10.67 0.84
N PHE A 65 1.40 11.27 2.02
CA PHE A 65 1.12 10.57 3.26
C PHE A 65 -0.38 10.70 3.55
N VAL A 66 -1.03 9.59 3.86
CA VAL A 66 -2.46 9.55 4.16
C VAL A 66 -2.68 8.95 5.53
N GLU A 67 -3.38 9.70 6.37
CA GLU A 67 -3.90 9.22 7.65
C GLU A 67 -5.37 8.89 7.50
N LEU A 68 -5.75 7.67 7.87
CA LEU A 68 -7.09 7.14 7.77
C LEU A 68 -7.60 6.79 9.16
N THR A 69 -8.69 7.44 9.56
CA THR A 69 -9.23 7.33 10.90
C THR A 69 -10.56 6.59 10.85
N LYS A 70 -10.71 5.57 11.69
CA LYS A 70 -11.94 4.79 11.87
C LYS A 70 -12.32 4.74 13.35
N SER A 71 -13.62 4.72 13.61
CA SER A 71 -14.17 4.52 14.95
C SER A 71 -14.96 3.23 14.99
N TYR A 72 -14.83 2.50 16.08
CA TYR A 72 -15.55 1.25 16.31
C TYR A 72 -15.86 1.07 17.79
N TRP A 73 -16.84 0.24 18.10
CA TRP A 73 -17.14 -0.11 19.48
C TRP A 73 -16.18 -1.21 19.97
N SER A 74 -15.32 -0.91 20.93
CA SER A 74 -14.42 -1.88 21.55
C SER A 74 -15.16 -2.67 22.62
N LYS A 75 -15.21 -3.99 22.48
CA LYS A 75 -15.76 -4.87 23.51
C LYS A 75 -14.90 -4.88 24.79
N GLY A 76 -13.57 -4.72 24.64
CA GLY A 76 -12.63 -4.70 25.76
C GLY A 76 -12.77 -3.42 26.58
N ASP A 77 -12.78 -2.28 25.92
CA ASP A 77 -12.83 -0.96 26.57
C ASP A 77 -14.28 -0.54 26.92
N LYS A 78 -15.28 -1.31 26.47
CA LYS A 78 -16.71 -1.05 26.62
C LYS A 78 -17.11 0.36 26.17
N GLY A 79 -16.50 0.84 25.09
CA GLY A 79 -16.71 2.20 24.59
C GLY A 79 -16.25 2.40 23.15
N PRO A 80 -16.42 3.61 22.62
CA PRO A 80 -15.93 3.96 21.29
C PRO A 80 -14.40 4.06 21.31
N THR A 81 -13.76 3.36 20.39
CA THR A 81 -12.31 3.39 20.18
C THR A 81 -12.02 3.86 18.77
N THR A 82 -11.05 4.76 18.65
CA THR A 82 -10.55 5.24 17.36
C THR A 82 -9.27 4.48 17.01
N ALA A 83 -9.17 4.02 15.77
CA ALA A 83 -7.94 3.49 15.21
C ALA A 83 -7.51 4.30 14.00
N VAL A 84 -6.19 4.42 13.84
CA VAL A 84 -5.55 5.19 12.79
C VAL A 84 -4.71 4.24 11.94
N GLU A 85 -4.84 4.36 10.63
CA GLU A 85 -4.02 3.68 9.63
C GLU A 85 -3.23 4.71 8.83
N HIS A 86 -1.98 4.40 8.53
CA HIS A 86 -1.11 5.27 7.74
C HIS A 86 -0.77 4.61 6.40
N LEU A 87 -0.95 5.36 5.32
CA LEU A 87 -0.53 4.98 3.99
C LEU A 87 0.53 5.96 3.47
N THR A 88 1.48 5.44 2.71
CA THR A 88 2.32 6.25 1.83
C THR A 88 2.01 5.88 0.39
N ILE A 89 1.70 6.87 -0.44
CA ILE A 89 1.32 6.69 -1.83
C ILE A 89 2.33 7.43 -2.70
N ARG A 90 2.92 6.74 -3.68
CA ARG A 90 4.00 7.29 -4.50
C ARG A 90 3.77 7.04 -5.97
N ALA A 91 3.95 8.05 -6.79
CA ALA A 91 4.18 7.89 -8.22
C ALA A 91 5.67 7.56 -8.43
N ALA A 92 5.96 6.40 -9.03
CA ALA A 92 7.31 5.90 -9.20
C ALA A 92 7.55 5.34 -10.60
N GLU A 93 8.74 5.58 -11.13
CA GLU A 93 9.21 4.99 -12.37
C GLU A 93 9.86 3.63 -12.11
N LEU A 94 9.49 2.61 -12.90
CA LEU A 94 10.19 1.34 -12.92
C LEU A 94 11.47 1.46 -13.75
N VAL A 95 12.58 1.69 -13.04
CA VAL A 95 13.91 1.88 -13.67
C VAL A 95 14.61 0.56 -14.02
N HIS A 96 14.27 -0.53 -13.34
CA HIS A 96 14.86 -1.84 -13.55
C HIS A 96 13.85 -2.95 -13.24
N PHE A 97 13.83 -3.97 -14.09
CA PHE A 97 13.06 -5.18 -13.88
C PHE A 97 13.90 -6.38 -14.34
N GLN A 98 13.95 -7.40 -13.50
CA GLN A 98 14.51 -8.70 -13.84
C GLN A 98 13.36 -9.71 -13.80
N GLU A 99 13.22 -10.47 -14.88
CA GLU A 99 12.23 -11.54 -14.95
C GLU A 99 12.56 -12.62 -13.92
N LEU A 100 11.56 -13.03 -13.14
CA LEU A 100 11.72 -14.08 -12.14
C LEU A 100 11.79 -15.44 -12.85
N ILE A 101 12.95 -16.09 -12.79
CA ILE A 101 13.08 -17.49 -13.20
C ILE A 101 12.50 -18.36 -12.07
N PRO A 102 11.42 -19.14 -12.32
CA PRO A 102 10.84 -19.99 -11.29
C PRO A 102 11.89 -20.97 -10.73
N ALA A 103 11.92 -21.12 -9.41
CA ALA A 103 12.81 -22.09 -8.78
C ALA A 103 12.47 -23.50 -9.26
N GLN A 104 13.46 -24.25 -9.72
CA GLN A 104 13.28 -25.68 -9.97
C GLN A 104 13.28 -26.43 -8.63
N PRO A 105 12.43 -27.45 -8.47
CA PRO A 105 12.45 -28.29 -7.28
C PRO A 105 13.81 -28.99 -7.13
N PRO A 106 14.29 -29.22 -5.89
CA PRO A 106 15.56 -29.89 -5.67
C PRO A 106 15.56 -31.28 -6.30
N GLN A 107 16.58 -31.58 -7.11
CA GLN A 107 16.72 -32.90 -7.72
C GLN A 107 16.93 -33.95 -6.62
N LYS A 108 16.05 -34.96 -6.55
CA LYS A 108 16.24 -36.12 -5.67
C LYS A 108 17.53 -36.83 -6.09
N ARG A 109 18.60 -36.66 -5.32
CA ARG A 109 19.74 -37.58 -5.38
C ARG A 109 19.23 -38.97 -5.00
N ARG A 110 19.18 -39.89 -5.96
CA ARG A 110 19.08 -41.32 -5.64
C ARG A 110 20.36 -41.66 -4.89
N PHE A 111 20.29 -41.73 -3.56
CA PHE A 111 21.31 -42.43 -2.78
C PHE A 111 21.26 -43.88 -3.23
N GLY A 112 22.22 -44.26 -4.07
CA GLY A 112 22.43 -45.64 -4.50
C GLY A 112 22.74 -46.50 -3.28
N LYS A 113 22.03 -47.61 -3.17
CA LYS A 113 22.32 -48.72 -2.28
C LYS A 113 23.02 -49.81 -3.10
#